data_AF-A0A1J4WM20-F1
#
_entry.id   AF-A0A1J4WM20-F1
#
_cell.length_a   1.000
_cell.length_b   1.000
_cell.length_c   1.000
_cell.angle_alpha   90.00
_cell.angle_beta   90.00
_cell.angle_gamma   90.00
#
_symmetry.space_group_name_H-M   'P 1'
#
loop_
_entity.id
_entity.type
_entity.pdbx_description
1 polymer ?
#
loop_
_entity_poly.entity_id
_entity_poly.type
_entity_poly.pdbx_seq_one_letter_code
_entity_poly.pdbx_strand_id
1 'polypeptide(L)'
;MPFNFLELLPSYQKSGVRRMVRKRRDIIAGFLSDDYRFQRDDPKKSHAIAAMSDSGILDVTNVAASADARLFGCAFEYLNASQEQRQKIQDKISSETDRVPDRFSGIRYLIEDNIKTWEQILELKAEQEKRTEQLPKSPEFPEHQATESSEDVVNSENADKEDVDLETLARNAAEFLPSIAQSFASIIPRLLTNIEELKRKLSLFSGQNQSLQQQSEQLLIGLQEAQNRAKEWEQYALELDEKNRSLTLDNLRKYTEDLAAGTAHGRRFLLDIDRFDQAQERSAQEAITKESPEGFPEKMQNGNFTGFKLVYSEKFRKDLKKRDPKDQERTRKALELFCEQGPYHNSFGTHSVADDTIQSLPEKSFVSRATDELRFGWRSEENKIICLYRLFREGEKEFYKSEF
;
A
#
# COMPACT_ATOMS: atom_id res chain seq x y z
N MET A 1 -30.60 -9.34 1.48
CA MET A 1 -29.81 -8.09 1.46
C MET A 1 -28.35 -8.44 1.68
N PRO A 2 -27.55 -8.41 0.62
CA PRO A 2 -26.12 -8.65 0.71
C PRO A 2 -25.43 -7.54 1.49
N PHE A 3 -24.37 -7.94 2.19
CA PHE A 3 -23.53 -7.07 3.01
C PHE A 3 -22.10 -7.60 2.97
N ASN A 4 -21.13 -6.77 3.36
CA ASN A 4 -19.73 -7.17 3.38
C ASN A 4 -19.44 -8.13 4.55
N PHE A 5 -19.71 -9.42 4.34
CA PHE A 5 -19.53 -10.46 5.35
C PHE A 5 -18.07 -10.73 5.71
N LEU A 6 -17.12 -10.26 4.91
CA LEU A 6 -15.69 -10.40 5.24
C LEU A 6 -15.31 -9.53 6.42
N GLU A 7 -15.97 -8.40 6.64
CA GLU A 7 -15.75 -7.56 7.84
C GLU A 7 -16.15 -8.26 9.14
N LEU A 8 -16.84 -9.40 9.08
CA LEU A 8 -17.11 -10.23 10.26
C LEU A 8 -15.92 -11.11 10.67
N LEU A 9 -14.96 -11.30 9.76
CA LEU A 9 -13.87 -12.26 9.91
C LEU A 9 -12.68 -11.65 10.65
N PRO A 10 -12.25 -12.20 11.79
CA PRO A 10 -11.08 -11.71 12.54
C PRO A 10 -9.79 -11.63 11.70
N SER A 11 -9.52 -12.63 10.86
CA SER A 11 -8.34 -12.65 9.97
C SER A 11 -8.39 -11.50 8.96
N TYR A 12 -9.56 -11.21 8.40
CA TYR A 12 -9.77 -10.10 7.47
C TYR A 12 -9.61 -8.75 8.15
N GLN A 13 -10.18 -8.57 9.34
CA GLN A 13 -10.06 -7.32 10.11
C GLN A 13 -8.60 -7.04 10.51
N LYS A 14 -7.83 -8.07 10.88
CA LYS A 14 -6.41 -7.97 11.24
C LYS A 14 -5.48 -7.88 10.04
N SER A 15 -5.98 -8.19 8.85
CA SER A 15 -5.19 -8.13 7.63
C SER A 15 -4.78 -6.70 7.28
N GLY A 16 -3.62 -6.53 6.63
CA GLY A 16 -3.15 -5.24 6.11
C GLY A 16 -3.97 -4.66 4.94
N VAL A 17 -5.20 -5.14 4.70
CA VAL A 17 -6.09 -4.59 3.66
C VAL A 17 -6.37 -3.12 3.95
N ARG A 18 -5.98 -2.26 3.01
CA ARG A 18 -6.09 -0.80 3.12
C ARG A 18 -7.53 -0.37 3.42
N ARG A 19 -7.70 0.61 4.31
CA ARG A 19 -9.00 1.18 4.72
C ARG A 19 -9.90 1.56 3.53
N MET A 20 -9.32 2.12 2.47
CA MET A 20 -10.08 2.50 1.26
C MET A 20 -10.64 1.29 0.51
N VAL A 21 -9.94 0.15 0.49
CA VAL A 21 -10.42 -1.08 -0.13
C VAL A 21 -11.58 -1.68 0.66
N ARG A 22 -11.51 -1.63 2.00
CA ARG A 22 -12.62 -2.04 2.89
C ARG A 22 -13.88 -1.21 2.62
N LYS A 23 -13.74 0.12 2.67
CA LYS A 23 -14.83 1.06 2.36
C LYS A 23 -15.43 0.81 0.96
N ARG A 24 -14.58 0.54 -0.03
CA ARG A 24 -15.01 0.20 -1.39
C ARG A 24 -15.85 -1.08 -1.43
N ARG A 25 -15.41 -2.12 -0.72
CA ARG A 25 -16.10 -3.41 -0.63
C ARG A 25 -17.42 -3.33 0.14
N ASP A 26 -17.50 -2.49 1.17
CA ASP A 26 -18.76 -2.19 1.87
C ASP A 26 -19.81 -1.62 0.92
N ILE A 27 -19.41 -0.62 0.12
CA ILE A 27 -20.29 -0.01 -0.88
C ILE A 27 -20.70 -1.05 -1.91
N ILE A 28 -19.74 -1.77 -2.51
CA ILE A 28 -20.02 -2.79 -3.54
C ILE A 28 -21.01 -3.84 -3.03
N ALA A 29 -20.81 -4.36 -1.82
CA ALA A 29 -21.67 -5.40 -1.26
C ALA A 29 -23.14 -4.96 -1.18
N GLY A 30 -23.41 -3.67 -0.94
CA GLY A 30 -24.77 -3.11 -0.92
C GLY A 30 -25.47 -3.09 -2.30
N PHE A 31 -24.72 -3.24 -3.40
CA PHE A 31 -25.26 -3.23 -4.77
C PHE A 31 -25.24 -4.61 -5.45
N LEU A 32 -24.76 -5.66 -4.78
CA LEU A 32 -24.80 -7.02 -5.31
C LEU A 32 -26.21 -7.62 -5.23
N SER A 33 -26.50 -8.64 -6.05
CA SER A 33 -27.67 -9.50 -5.84
C SER A 33 -27.45 -10.48 -4.68
N ASP A 34 -28.50 -11.18 -4.25
CA ASP A 34 -28.43 -12.11 -3.11
C ASP A 34 -27.49 -13.31 -3.33
N ASP A 35 -27.13 -13.61 -4.59
CA ASP A 35 -26.08 -14.57 -4.96
C ASP A 35 -24.67 -13.96 -5.01
N TYR A 36 -24.50 -12.73 -4.52
CA TYR A 36 -23.23 -12.00 -4.45
C TYR A 36 -22.55 -11.77 -5.82
N ARG A 37 -23.35 -11.52 -6.86
CA ARG A 37 -22.86 -11.21 -8.21
C ARG A 37 -23.45 -9.90 -8.75
N PHE A 38 -22.81 -9.35 -9.77
CA PHE A 38 -23.47 -8.37 -10.63
C PHE A 38 -24.22 -9.14 -11.73
N GLN A 39 -25.51 -8.88 -11.90
CA GLN A 39 -26.24 -9.42 -13.04
C GLN A 39 -25.73 -8.78 -14.33
N ARG A 40 -25.74 -9.57 -15.42
CA ARG A 40 -25.36 -9.08 -16.74
C ARG A 40 -26.36 -8.01 -17.15
N ASP A 41 -25.86 -6.84 -17.53
CA ASP A 41 -26.64 -5.66 -17.96
C ASP A 41 -27.43 -4.94 -16.85
N ASP A 42 -27.12 -5.18 -15.56
CA ASP A 42 -27.75 -4.49 -14.42
C ASP A 42 -27.08 -3.12 -14.14
N PRO A 43 -27.84 -2.00 -14.11
CA PRO A 43 -27.31 -0.67 -13.80
C PRO A 43 -26.75 -0.54 -12.38
N LYS A 44 -26.97 -1.52 -11.49
CA LYS A 44 -26.39 -1.56 -10.14
C LYS A 44 -24.88 -1.40 -10.13
N LYS A 45 -24.16 -1.90 -11.15
CA LYS A 45 -22.71 -1.74 -11.22
C LYS A 45 -22.32 -0.28 -11.43
N SER A 46 -22.98 0.43 -12.35
CA SER A 46 -22.77 1.87 -12.54
C SER A 46 -23.18 2.68 -11.32
N HIS A 47 -24.27 2.30 -10.63
CA HIS A 47 -24.70 2.96 -9.40
C HIS A 47 -23.72 2.73 -8.25
N ALA A 48 -23.14 1.54 -8.13
CA ALA A 48 -22.08 1.27 -7.17
C ALA A 48 -20.86 2.18 -7.42
N ILE A 49 -20.46 2.35 -8.69
CA ILE A 49 -19.35 3.22 -9.07
C ILE A 49 -19.65 4.68 -8.73
N ALA A 50 -20.87 5.16 -8.99
CA ALA A 50 -21.31 6.50 -8.59
C ALA A 50 -21.26 6.67 -7.06
N ALA A 51 -21.82 5.73 -6.29
CA ALA A 51 -21.81 5.78 -4.83
C ALA A 51 -20.39 5.74 -4.23
N MET A 52 -19.44 5.04 -4.88
CA MET A 52 -18.03 5.05 -4.51
C MET A 52 -17.38 6.42 -4.75
N SER A 53 -17.68 7.05 -5.88
CA SER A 53 -17.24 8.41 -6.20
C SER A 53 -17.78 9.42 -5.18
N ASP A 54 -19.07 9.37 -4.89
CA ASP A 54 -19.74 10.26 -3.91
C ASP A 54 -19.17 10.07 -2.49
N SER A 55 -18.68 8.87 -2.18
CA SER A 55 -18.02 8.55 -0.91
C SER A 55 -16.55 8.97 -0.85
N GLY A 56 -16.03 9.67 -1.86
CA GLY A 56 -14.66 10.18 -1.93
C GLY A 56 -13.62 9.14 -2.40
N ILE A 57 -14.04 8.07 -3.09
CA ILE A 57 -13.14 7.07 -3.67
C ILE A 57 -12.93 7.39 -5.15
N LEU A 58 -11.89 8.18 -5.46
CA LEU A 58 -11.79 8.93 -6.73
C LEU A 58 -11.24 8.16 -7.94
N ASP A 59 -10.78 6.90 -7.81
CA ASP A 59 -10.14 6.13 -8.90
C ASP A 59 -10.68 4.70 -9.06
N VAL A 60 -11.99 4.48 -8.86
CA VAL A 60 -12.56 3.12 -9.00
C VAL A 60 -12.87 2.79 -10.45
N THR A 61 -12.03 1.95 -11.04
CA THR A 61 -12.29 1.39 -12.38
C THR A 61 -13.39 0.33 -12.34
N ASN A 62 -14.08 0.17 -13.48
CA ASN A 62 -15.00 -0.95 -13.73
C ASN A 62 -14.35 -2.32 -13.42
N VAL A 63 -13.04 -2.44 -13.63
CA VAL A 63 -12.26 -3.65 -13.38
C VAL A 63 -12.15 -3.91 -11.87
N ALA A 64 -11.79 -2.90 -11.08
CA ALA A 64 -11.69 -3.02 -9.62
C ALA A 64 -13.03 -3.39 -8.98
N ALA A 65 -14.12 -2.75 -9.38
CA ALA A 65 -15.47 -3.08 -8.90
C ALA A 65 -15.86 -4.53 -9.23
N SER A 66 -15.50 -5.00 -10.45
CA SER A 66 -15.75 -6.39 -10.86
C SER A 66 -14.90 -7.39 -10.09
N ALA A 67 -13.66 -7.02 -9.74
CA ALA A 67 -12.77 -7.86 -8.97
C ALA A 67 -13.29 -8.08 -7.54
N ASP A 68 -13.73 -7.02 -6.86
CA ASP A 68 -14.32 -7.13 -5.52
C ASP A 68 -15.64 -7.91 -5.53
N ALA A 69 -16.50 -7.69 -6.54
CA ALA A 69 -17.72 -8.49 -6.69
C ALA A 69 -17.41 -9.98 -6.92
N ARG A 70 -16.40 -10.31 -7.74
CA ARG A 70 -15.95 -11.70 -7.95
C ARG A 70 -15.40 -12.31 -6.67
N LEU A 71 -14.68 -11.53 -5.86
CA LEU A 71 -14.17 -11.97 -4.57
C LEU A 71 -15.33 -12.39 -3.65
N PHE A 72 -16.36 -11.56 -3.53
CA PHE A 72 -17.56 -11.90 -2.76
C PHE A 72 -18.28 -13.12 -3.33
N GLY A 73 -18.50 -13.16 -4.66
CA GLY A 73 -19.16 -14.29 -5.31
C GLY A 73 -18.45 -15.61 -5.08
N CYS A 74 -17.12 -15.66 -5.25
CA CYS A 74 -16.33 -16.86 -5.00
C CYS A 74 -16.35 -17.29 -3.52
N ALA A 75 -16.29 -16.34 -2.59
CA ALA A 75 -16.39 -16.62 -1.16
C ALA A 75 -17.78 -17.14 -0.77
N PHE A 76 -18.84 -16.55 -1.32
CA PHE A 76 -20.21 -17.01 -1.10
C PHE A 76 -20.48 -18.40 -1.70
N GLU A 77 -19.97 -18.67 -2.91
CA GLU A 77 -20.01 -20.00 -3.53
C GLU A 77 -19.29 -21.04 -2.68
N TYR A 78 -18.13 -20.71 -2.12
CA TYR A 78 -17.38 -21.61 -1.24
C TYR A 78 -18.17 -21.97 0.02
N LEU A 79 -18.88 -21.00 0.63
CA LEU A 79 -19.68 -21.22 1.83
C LEU A 79 -20.91 -22.10 1.58
N ASN A 80 -21.43 -22.10 0.35
CA ASN A 80 -22.56 -22.94 -0.07
C ASN A 80 -22.13 -24.22 -0.81
N ALA A 81 -20.83 -24.45 -0.99
CA ALA A 81 -20.30 -25.59 -1.71
C ALA A 81 -20.37 -26.89 -0.88
N SER A 82 -20.42 -28.03 -1.57
CA SER A 82 -20.32 -29.34 -0.92
C SER A 82 -18.95 -29.54 -0.28
N GLN A 83 -18.83 -30.50 0.65
CA GLN A 83 -17.54 -30.82 1.29
C GLN A 83 -16.45 -31.16 0.28
N GLU A 84 -16.77 -31.95 -0.75
CA GLU A 84 -15.83 -32.30 -1.82
C GLU A 84 -15.38 -31.08 -2.64
N GLN A 85 -16.31 -30.16 -2.94
CA GLN A 85 -15.99 -28.93 -3.67
C GLN A 85 -15.12 -28.00 -2.83
N ARG A 86 -15.41 -27.84 -1.53
CA ARG A 86 -14.58 -27.06 -0.61
C ARG A 86 -13.17 -27.62 -0.52
N GLN A 87 -13.01 -28.94 -0.43
CA GLN A 87 -11.69 -29.57 -0.40
C GLN A 87 -10.90 -29.28 -1.68
N LYS A 88 -11.51 -29.44 -2.86
CA LYS A 88 -10.86 -29.11 -4.14
C LYS A 88 -10.40 -27.65 -4.21
N ILE A 89 -11.20 -26.72 -3.67
CA ILE A 89 -10.85 -25.30 -3.63
C ILE A 89 -9.70 -25.06 -2.65
N GLN A 90 -9.73 -25.68 -1.47
CA GLN A 90 -8.65 -25.60 -0.49
C GLN A 90 -7.33 -26.14 -1.04
N ASP A 91 -7.35 -27.34 -1.64
CA ASP A 91 -6.17 -27.96 -2.25
C ASP A 91 -5.57 -27.05 -3.34
N LYS A 92 -6.43 -26.41 -4.14
CA LYS A 92 -6.01 -25.46 -5.17
C LYS A 92 -5.33 -24.23 -4.58
N ILE A 93 -5.91 -23.63 -3.54
CA ILE A 93 -5.35 -22.47 -2.84
C ILE A 93 -4.01 -22.85 -2.18
N SER A 94 -3.91 -24.04 -1.60
CA SER A 94 -2.67 -24.54 -0.97
C SER A 94 -1.56 -24.88 -1.98
N SER A 95 -1.92 -25.25 -3.21
CA SER A 95 -0.95 -25.57 -4.27
C SER A 95 -0.34 -24.34 -4.98
N GLU A 96 -0.96 -23.17 -4.86
CA GLU A 96 -0.49 -21.92 -5.46
C GLU A 96 0.38 -21.15 -4.44
N THR A 97 1.67 -21.50 -4.34
CA THR A 97 2.61 -20.92 -3.36
C THR A 97 2.99 -19.47 -3.64
N ASP A 98 2.97 -19.02 -4.90
CA ASP A 98 3.57 -17.73 -5.26
C ASP A 98 2.59 -16.57 -5.40
N ARG A 99 1.34 -16.80 -5.87
CA ARG A 99 0.28 -15.77 -5.93
C ARG A 99 -1.12 -16.40 -6.04
N VAL A 100 -1.82 -16.53 -4.91
CA VAL A 100 -3.25 -16.85 -4.92
C VAL A 100 -4.01 -15.72 -5.64
N PRO A 101 -4.77 -15.99 -6.72
CA PRO A 101 -5.54 -14.98 -7.43
C PRO A 101 -6.45 -14.18 -6.49
N ASP A 102 -6.53 -12.86 -6.67
CA ASP A 102 -7.29 -11.94 -5.79
C ASP A 102 -8.74 -12.38 -5.53
N ARG A 103 -9.38 -13.07 -6.50
CA ARG A 103 -10.73 -13.64 -6.36
C ARG A 103 -10.86 -14.70 -5.26
N PHE A 104 -9.77 -15.37 -4.90
CA PHE A 104 -9.73 -16.39 -3.85
C PHE A 104 -9.25 -15.84 -2.50
N SER A 105 -8.82 -14.58 -2.44
CA SER A 105 -8.37 -13.95 -1.19
C SER A 105 -9.47 -13.96 -0.12
N GLY A 106 -10.74 -13.74 -0.49
CA GLY A 106 -11.88 -13.86 0.42
C GLY A 106 -12.03 -15.26 1.05
N ILE A 107 -11.76 -16.32 0.27
CA ILE A 107 -11.81 -17.71 0.74
C ILE A 107 -10.67 -17.99 1.73
N ARG A 108 -9.49 -17.37 1.55
CA ARG A 108 -8.37 -17.56 2.46
C ARG A 108 -8.71 -17.13 3.89
N TYR A 109 -9.38 -15.99 4.05
CA TYR A 109 -9.83 -15.52 5.35
C TYR A 109 -10.87 -16.45 5.99
N LEU A 110 -11.77 -17.02 5.18
CA LEU A 110 -12.71 -18.04 5.66
C LEU A 110 -12.00 -19.31 6.14
N ILE A 111 -10.97 -19.76 5.42
CA ILE A 111 -10.14 -20.91 5.83
C ILE A 111 -9.36 -20.60 7.10
N GLU A 112 -8.70 -19.44 7.17
CA GLU A 112 -7.91 -18.99 8.34
C GLU A 112 -8.78 -18.91 9.61
N ASP A 113 -10.01 -18.41 9.50
CA ASP A 113 -10.96 -18.32 10.62
C ASP A 113 -11.83 -19.58 10.80
N ASN A 114 -11.54 -20.67 10.06
CA ASN A 114 -12.26 -21.95 10.12
C ASN A 114 -13.78 -21.84 9.87
N ILE A 115 -14.20 -20.91 9.00
CA ILE A 115 -15.57 -20.72 8.55
C ILE A 115 -15.80 -21.53 7.27
N LYS A 116 -16.80 -22.42 7.31
CA LYS A 116 -17.08 -23.37 6.22
C LYS A 116 -18.44 -23.14 5.58
N THR A 117 -19.40 -22.56 6.31
CA THR A 117 -20.82 -22.50 5.92
C THR A 117 -21.38 -21.09 6.02
N TRP A 118 -22.44 -20.82 5.25
CA TRP A 118 -23.10 -19.51 5.30
C TRP A 118 -23.82 -19.27 6.63
N GLU A 119 -24.32 -20.33 7.26
CA GLU A 119 -24.96 -20.28 8.58
C GLU A 119 -24.02 -19.71 9.64
N GLN A 120 -22.74 -20.11 9.62
CA GLN A 120 -21.72 -19.56 10.54
C GLN A 120 -21.49 -18.06 10.34
N ILE A 121 -21.62 -17.55 9.11
CA ILE A 121 -21.56 -16.10 8.84
C ILE A 121 -22.77 -15.37 9.43
N LEU A 122 -23.96 -15.97 9.35
CA LEU A 122 -25.17 -15.40 9.94
C LEU A 122 -25.11 -15.39 11.47
N GLU A 123 -24.52 -16.42 12.08
CA GLU A 123 -24.24 -16.47 13.52
C GLU A 123 -23.31 -15.32 13.94
N LEU A 124 -22.18 -15.13 13.23
CA LEU A 124 -21.25 -14.03 13.48
C LEU A 124 -21.92 -12.65 13.34
N LYS A 125 -22.78 -12.49 12.34
CA LYS A 125 -23.56 -11.26 12.15
C LYS A 125 -24.46 -11.00 13.36
N ALA A 126 -25.22 -12.01 13.79
CA ALA A 126 -26.11 -11.88 14.94
C ALA A 126 -25.35 -11.59 16.25
N GLU A 127 -24.16 -12.16 16.43
CA GLU A 127 -23.28 -11.83 17.56
C GLU A 127 -22.80 -10.38 17.52
N GLN A 128 -22.40 -9.88 16.35
CA GLN A 128 -21.94 -8.50 16.20
C GLN A 128 -23.06 -7.48 16.41
N GLU A 129 -24.27 -7.76 15.91
CA GLU A 129 -25.46 -6.92 16.11
C GLU A 129 -25.79 -6.84 17.61
N LYS A 130 -25.81 -7.99 18.32
CA LYS A 130 -26.01 -8.02 19.77
C LYS A 130 -24.96 -7.23 20.55
N ARG A 131 -23.68 -7.28 20.14
CA ARG A 131 -22.61 -6.49 20.78
C ARG A 131 -22.78 -4.99 20.53
N THR A 132 -23.32 -4.61 19.38
CA THR A 132 -23.50 -3.21 18.97
C THR A 132 -24.71 -2.59 19.67
N GLU A 133 -25.77 -3.37 19.92
CA GLU A 133 -26.94 -2.95 20.71
C GLU A 133 -26.64 -2.78 22.21
N GLN A 134 -25.59 -3.44 22.72
CA GLN A 134 -25.17 -3.35 24.13
C GLN A 134 -24.20 -2.20 24.43
N LEU A 135 -23.71 -1.49 23.41
CA LEU A 135 -22.92 -0.26 23.62
C LEU A 135 -23.88 0.85 24.07
N PRO A 136 -23.66 1.50 25.23
CA PRO A 136 -24.49 2.62 25.64
C PRO A 136 -24.38 3.69 24.55
N LYS A 137 -25.54 4.12 24.02
CA LYS A 137 -25.61 5.33 23.18
C LYS A 137 -24.83 6.43 23.90
N SER A 138 -23.78 6.95 23.26
CA SER A 138 -23.14 8.17 23.75
C SER A 138 -24.24 9.22 23.99
N PRO A 139 -24.21 9.95 25.10
CA PRO A 139 -25.21 10.97 25.35
C PRO A 139 -25.19 11.96 24.18
N GLU A 140 -26.34 12.14 23.55
CA GLU A 140 -26.58 13.26 22.66
C GLU A 140 -26.25 14.53 23.47
N PHE A 141 -25.19 15.22 23.07
CA PHE A 141 -24.94 16.57 23.58
C PHE A 141 -26.13 17.42 23.14
N PRO A 142 -26.83 18.10 24.07
CA PRO A 142 -27.90 19.00 23.67
C PRO A 142 -27.31 20.11 22.80
N GLU A 143 -27.96 20.33 21.66
CA GLU A 143 -27.70 21.44 20.76
C GLU A 143 -27.61 22.75 21.56
N HIS A 144 -26.54 23.51 21.34
CA HIS A 144 -26.42 24.87 21.84
C HIS A 144 -27.59 25.70 21.30
N GLN A 145 -28.61 25.91 22.12
CA GLN A 145 -29.50 27.06 21.95
C GLN A 145 -28.69 28.31 22.27
N ALA A 146 -28.53 29.14 21.25
CA ALA A 146 -28.06 30.50 21.38
C ALA A 146 -28.97 31.23 22.38
N THR A 147 -28.44 31.58 23.54
CA THR A 147 -29.10 32.50 24.46
C THR A 147 -29.07 33.88 23.83
N GLU A 148 -30.25 34.34 23.42
CA GLU A 148 -30.54 35.73 23.11
C GLU A 148 -30.10 36.63 24.26
N SER A 149 -29.38 37.69 23.89
CA SER A 149 -29.07 38.84 24.71
C SER A 149 -30.35 39.52 25.20
N SER A 150 -30.59 39.51 26.50
CA SER A 150 -31.51 40.44 27.14
C SER A 150 -30.74 41.71 27.50
N GLU A 151 -30.83 42.70 26.60
CA GLU A 151 -30.71 44.10 26.98
C GLU A 151 -31.99 44.49 27.71
N ASP A 152 -31.95 44.63 29.03
CA ASP A 152 -32.94 45.45 29.75
C ASP A 152 -32.26 46.73 30.22
N VAL A 153 -32.47 47.76 29.41
CA VAL A 153 -32.26 49.16 29.71
C VAL A 153 -33.24 49.54 30.81
N VAL A 154 -32.75 49.66 32.05
CA VAL A 154 -33.52 50.31 33.12
C VAL A 154 -33.48 51.81 32.87
N ASN A 155 -34.57 52.34 32.31
CA ASN A 155 -34.86 53.76 32.23
C ASN A 155 -34.87 54.37 33.65
N SER A 156 -33.92 55.26 33.90
CA SER A 156 -33.89 56.12 35.08
C SER A 156 -34.82 57.31 34.89
N GLU A 157 -36.01 57.27 35.49
CA GLU A 157 -36.82 58.46 35.72
C GLU A 157 -37.83 58.17 36.84
N ASN A 158 -37.38 58.35 38.08
CA ASN A 158 -38.12 58.98 39.18
C ASN A 158 -37.24 58.96 40.42
N ALA A 159 -36.70 60.13 40.73
CA ALA A 159 -36.06 60.40 41.99
C ALA A 159 -37.15 60.59 43.05
N ASP A 160 -37.34 59.60 43.90
CA ASP A 160 -37.80 59.85 45.27
C ASP A 160 -36.63 59.58 46.20
N LYS A 161 -36.34 60.59 47.03
CA LYS A 161 -35.27 60.58 48.03
C LYS A 161 -35.62 59.56 49.11
N GLU A 162 -35.04 58.36 49.01
CA GLU A 162 -34.83 57.54 50.19
C GLU A 162 -33.48 57.93 50.79
N ASP A 163 -33.52 58.50 52.00
CA ASP A 163 -32.36 58.64 52.85
C ASP A 163 -31.77 57.23 53.07
N VAL A 164 -30.72 56.90 52.32
CA VAL A 164 -29.93 55.69 52.56
C VAL A 164 -29.24 55.91 53.91
N ASP A 165 -29.75 55.24 54.94
CA ASP A 165 -29.15 55.21 56.25
C ASP A 165 -27.78 54.52 56.17
N LEU A 166 -26.74 55.34 55.97
CA LEU A 166 -25.36 54.94 55.81
C LEU A 166 -24.84 54.18 57.03
N GLU A 167 -25.46 54.34 58.21
CA GLU A 167 -25.13 53.56 59.40
C GLU A 167 -25.65 52.11 59.33
N THR A 168 -26.85 51.86 58.79
CA THR A 168 -27.33 50.49 58.58
C THR A 168 -26.60 49.79 57.44
N LEU A 169 -26.25 50.51 56.37
CA LEU A 169 -25.42 49.94 55.29
C LEU A 169 -24.00 49.61 55.77
N ALA A 170 -23.38 50.47 56.59
CA ALA A 170 -22.07 50.22 57.19
C ALA A 170 -22.11 49.10 58.24
N ARG A 171 -23.18 48.99 59.05
CA ARG A 171 -23.39 47.87 59.98
C ARG A 171 -23.56 46.54 59.25
N ASN A 172 -24.42 46.50 58.23
CA ASN A 172 -24.62 45.29 57.44
C ASN A 172 -23.32 44.87 56.74
N ALA A 173 -22.59 45.82 56.13
CA ALA A 173 -21.28 45.52 55.55
C ALA A 173 -20.28 45.00 56.61
N ALA A 174 -20.25 45.60 57.81
CA ALA A 174 -19.40 45.15 58.91
C ALA A 174 -19.81 43.80 59.52
N GLU A 175 -21.07 43.39 59.42
CA GLU A 175 -21.58 42.09 59.86
C GLU A 175 -21.29 40.97 58.84
N PHE A 176 -21.37 41.25 57.53
CA PHE A 176 -21.12 40.25 56.48
C PHE A 176 -19.63 40.09 56.12
N LEU A 177 -18.83 41.14 56.24
CA LEU A 177 -17.39 41.12 55.91
C LEU A 177 -16.60 40.05 56.70
N PRO A 178 -16.79 39.86 58.02
CA PRO A 178 -16.11 38.82 58.78
C PRO A 178 -16.49 37.42 58.30
N SER A 179 -17.78 37.15 58.04
CA SER A 179 -18.26 35.85 57.57
C SER A 179 -17.72 35.47 56.18
N ILE A 180 -17.70 36.46 55.27
CA ILE A 180 -17.12 36.32 53.93
C ILE A 180 -15.60 36.12 54.04
N ALA A 181 -14.90 36.93 54.84
CA ALA A 181 -13.47 36.79 55.07
C ALA A 181 -13.10 35.44 55.70
N GLN A 182 -13.92 34.93 56.62
CA GLN A 182 -13.71 33.62 57.27
C GLN A 182 -13.96 32.46 56.29
N SER A 183 -14.97 32.59 55.43
CA SER A 183 -15.23 31.64 54.35
C SER A 183 -14.06 31.59 53.37
N PHE A 184 -13.56 32.74 52.90
CA PHE A 184 -12.36 32.81 52.05
C PHE A 184 -11.10 32.32 52.76
N ALA A 185 -10.92 32.64 54.05
CA ALA A 185 -9.81 32.15 54.86
C ALA A 185 -9.81 30.61 55.02
N SER A 186 -10.97 29.97 54.93
CA SER A 186 -11.08 28.50 54.96
C SER A 186 -10.91 27.83 53.59
N ILE A 187 -11.32 28.52 52.51
CA ILE A 187 -11.32 27.98 51.14
C ILE A 187 -9.96 28.16 50.45
N ILE A 188 -9.32 29.32 50.62
CA ILE A 188 -8.06 29.65 49.93
C ILE A 188 -6.94 28.66 50.29
N PRO A 189 -6.70 28.28 51.57
CA PRO A 189 -5.67 27.31 51.91
C PRO A 189 -5.94 25.93 51.28
N ARG A 190 -7.19 25.47 51.27
CA ARG A 190 -7.57 24.19 50.64
C ARG A 190 -7.32 24.20 49.13
N LEU A 191 -7.65 25.30 48.46
CA LEU A 191 -7.36 25.46 47.03
C LEU A 191 -5.85 25.48 46.76
N LEU A 192 -5.07 26.16 47.60
CA LEU A 192 -3.60 26.18 47.49
C LEU A 192 -3.01 24.78 47.68
N THR A 193 -3.46 24.01 48.68
CA THR A 193 -3.03 22.61 48.88
C THR A 193 -3.37 21.74 47.67
N ASN A 194 -4.58 21.86 47.12
CA ASN A 194 -4.98 21.11 45.91
C ASN A 194 -4.13 21.49 44.69
N ILE A 195 -3.79 22.78 44.53
CA ILE A 195 -2.90 23.24 43.45
C ILE A 195 -1.49 22.66 43.61
N GLU A 196 -0.96 22.60 44.83
CA GLU A 196 0.35 21.99 45.10
C GLU A 196 0.35 20.48 44.83
N GLU A 197 -0.70 19.77 45.22
CA GLU A 197 -0.85 18.34 44.89
C GLU A 197 -0.94 18.10 43.38
N LEU A 198 -1.71 18.92 42.66
CA LEU A 198 -1.81 18.84 41.20
C LEU A 198 -0.47 19.10 40.53
N LYS A 199 0.30 20.10 41.00
CA LYS A 199 1.66 20.37 40.51
C LYS A 199 2.60 19.18 40.74
N ARG A 200 2.53 18.53 41.90
CA ARG A 200 3.32 17.31 42.18
C ARG A 200 2.95 16.16 41.25
N LYS A 201 1.66 15.91 41.04
CA LYS A 201 1.18 14.87 40.10
C LYS A 201 1.62 15.17 38.66
N LEU A 202 1.50 16.42 38.22
CA LEU A 202 1.92 16.84 36.88
C LEU A 202 3.43 16.62 36.67
N SER A 203 4.26 16.98 37.66
CA SER A 203 5.71 16.73 37.62
C SER A 203 6.03 15.24 37.53
N LEU A 204 5.30 14.41 38.27
CA LEU A 204 5.49 12.96 38.29
C LEU A 204 5.10 12.32 36.95
N PHE A 205 3.97 12.72 36.36
CA PHE A 205 3.55 12.29 35.03
C PHE A 205 4.49 12.76 33.93
N SER A 206 5.04 13.98 34.04
CA SER A 206 6.04 14.48 33.09
C SER A 206 7.31 13.62 33.11
N GLY A 207 7.77 13.20 34.29
CA GLY A 207 8.92 12.31 34.42
C GLY A 207 8.64 10.91 33.84
N GLN A 208 7.45 10.36 34.08
CA GLN A 208 7.03 9.08 33.50
C GLN A 208 6.95 9.15 31.96
N ASN A 209 6.41 10.23 31.40
CA ASN A 209 6.35 10.42 29.95
C ASN A 209 7.76 10.50 29.33
N GLN A 210 8.70 11.22 29.97
CA GLN A 210 10.08 11.26 29.50
C GLN A 210 10.74 9.88 29.54
N SER A 211 10.52 9.11 30.61
CA SER A 211 11.06 7.75 30.73
C SER A 211 10.48 6.81 29.67
N LEU A 212 9.17 6.87 29.43
CA LEU A 212 8.50 6.09 28.38
C LEU A 212 9.00 6.46 26.98
N GLN A 213 9.23 7.76 26.73
CA GLN A 213 9.77 8.23 25.46
C GLN A 213 11.18 7.69 25.21
N GLN A 214 12.05 7.71 26.22
CA GLN A 214 13.39 7.12 26.13
C GLN A 214 13.35 5.60 25.89
N GLN A 215 12.45 4.88 26.56
CA GLN A 215 12.26 3.45 26.32
C GLN A 215 11.77 3.15 24.89
N SER A 216 10.84 3.97 24.40
CA SER A 216 10.34 3.85 23.02
C SER A 216 11.44 4.08 22.00
N GLU A 217 12.30 5.08 22.19
CA GLU A 217 13.45 5.34 21.30
C GLU A 217 14.45 4.18 21.29
N GLN A 218 14.76 3.62 22.46
CA GLN A 218 15.64 2.44 22.57
C GLN A 218 15.07 1.21 21.86
N LEU A 219 13.76 0.95 22.00
CA LEU A 219 13.10 -0.14 21.30
C LEU A 219 13.12 0.05 19.78
N LEU A 220 12.97 1.29 19.31
CA LEU A 220 12.99 1.61 17.89
C LEU A 220 14.39 1.36 17.28
N ILE A 221 15.45 1.74 18.00
CA ILE A 221 16.83 1.43 17.62
C ILE A 221 17.03 -0.10 17.56
N GLY A 222 16.62 -0.83 18.61
CA GLY A 222 16.76 -2.28 18.66
C GLY A 222 15.99 -3.00 17.54
N LEU A 223 14.80 -2.52 17.18
CA LEU A 223 14.01 -3.06 16.08
C LEU A 223 14.70 -2.83 14.73
N GLN A 224 15.31 -1.66 14.55
CA GLN A 224 16.05 -1.34 13.33
C GLN A 224 17.33 -2.17 13.18
N GLU A 225 18.05 -2.42 14.27
CA GLU A 225 19.19 -3.35 14.29
C GLU A 225 18.78 -4.79 13.96
N ALA A 226 17.67 -5.26 14.54
CA ALA A 226 17.13 -6.59 14.25
C ALA A 226 16.69 -6.73 12.79
N GLN A 227 16.08 -5.69 12.22
CA GLN A 227 15.69 -5.65 10.81
C GLN A 227 16.92 -5.69 9.88
N ASN A 228 18.00 -4.98 10.23
CA ASN A 228 19.24 -5.02 9.45
C ASN A 228 19.88 -6.42 9.50
N ARG A 229 19.95 -7.05 10.68
CA ARG A 229 20.43 -8.44 10.80
C ARG A 229 19.57 -9.40 9.99
N ALA A 230 18.25 -9.28 10.03
CA ALA A 230 17.37 -10.14 9.25
C ALA A 230 17.66 -10.07 7.74
N LYS A 231 17.95 -8.87 7.21
CA LYS A 231 18.35 -8.70 5.80
C LYS A 231 19.70 -9.35 5.49
N GLU A 232 20.67 -9.26 6.40
CA GLU A 232 21.97 -9.94 6.24
C GLU A 232 21.81 -11.47 6.20
N TRP A 233 20.97 -12.02 7.08
CA TRP A 233 20.66 -13.46 7.08
C TRP A 233 19.93 -13.92 5.82
N GLU A 234 19.03 -13.09 5.28
CA GLU A 234 18.33 -13.36 4.02
C GLU A 234 19.31 -13.38 2.83
N GLN A 235 20.23 -12.41 2.76
CA GLN A 235 21.29 -12.41 1.75
C GLN A 235 22.19 -13.64 1.88
N TYR A 236 22.59 -14.00 3.09
CA TYR A 236 23.43 -15.17 3.32
C TYR A 236 22.73 -16.49 2.93
N ALA A 237 21.43 -16.59 3.20
CA ALA A 237 20.62 -17.74 2.78
C ALA A 237 20.55 -17.85 1.25
N LEU A 238 20.37 -16.74 0.53
CA LEU A 238 20.37 -16.71 -0.94
C LEU A 238 21.74 -17.12 -1.51
N GLU A 239 22.84 -16.59 -0.96
CA GLU A 239 24.19 -16.97 -1.39
C GLU A 239 24.50 -18.46 -1.17
N LEU A 240 24.02 -19.02 -0.05
CA LEU A 240 24.17 -20.45 0.24
C LEU A 240 23.32 -21.32 -0.70
N ASP A 241 22.11 -20.90 -1.02
CA ASP A 241 21.23 -21.63 -1.94
C ASP A 241 21.80 -21.61 -3.36
N GLU A 242 22.34 -20.48 -3.81
CA GLU A 242 23.04 -20.33 -5.08
C GLU A 242 24.29 -21.23 -5.15
N LYS A 243 25.13 -21.24 -4.10
CA LYS A 243 26.31 -22.13 -4.02
C LYS A 243 25.95 -23.61 -3.98
N ASN A 244 24.94 -24.01 -3.21
CA ASN A 244 24.51 -25.40 -3.15
C ASN A 244 23.96 -25.86 -4.50
N ARG A 245 23.22 -25.00 -5.17
CA ARG A 245 22.66 -25.28 -6.50
C ARG A 245 23.74 -25.38 -7.56
N SER A 246 24.73 -24.48 -7.56
CA SER A 246 25.86 -24.54 -8.50
C SER A 246 26.69 -25.81 -8.29
N LEU A 247 27.02 -26.16 -7.04
CA LEU A 247 27.73 -27.40 -6.72
C LEU A 247 26.97 -28.66 -7.15
N THR A 248 25.64 -28.67 -7.00
CA THR A 248 24.81 -29.81 -7.38
C THR A 248 24.75 -29.97 -8.90
N LEU A 249 24.59 -28.86 -9.63
CA LEU A 249 24.57 -28.87 -11.10
C LEU A 249 25.94 -29.22 -11.69
N ASP A 250 27.03 -28.65 -11.18
CA ASP A 250 28.39 -28.95 -11.66
C ASP A 250 28.74 -30.43 -11.47
N ASN A 251 28.40 -31.00 -10.31
CA ASN A 251 28.61 -32.42 -10.05
C ASN A 251 27.77 -33.30 -10.98
N LEU A 252 26.48 -33.00 -11.14
CA LEU A 252 25.60 -33.75 -12.05
C LEU A 252 26.09 -33.67 -13.49
N ARG A 253 26.50 -32.48 -13.95
CA ARG A 253 27.01 -32.26 -15.30
C ARG A 253 28.24 -33.10 -15.56
N LYS A 254 29.21 -33.08 -14.65
CA LYS A 254 30.44 -33.87 -14.75
C LYS A 254 30.17 -35.38 -14.84
N TYR A 255 29.29 -35.90 -13.98
CA TYR A 255 28.88 -37.32 -14.05
C TYR A 255 28.20 -37.67 -15.38
N THR A 256 27.43 -36.74 -15.95
CA THR A 256 26.71 -36.97 -17.21
C THR A 256 27.60 -36.82 -18.45
N GLU A 257 28.61 -35.94 -18.41
CA GLU A 257 29.68 -35.84 -19.41
C GLU A 257 30.46 -37.15 -19.51
N ASP A 258 30.84 -37.73 -18.37
CA ASP A 258 31.50 -39.04 -18.29
C ASP A 258 30.61 -40.15 -18.87
N LEU A 259 29.29 -40.11 -18.63
CA LEU A 259 28.33 -41.09 -19.15
C LEU A 259 28.03 -40.92 -20.65
N ALA A 260 28.07 -39.69 -21.16
CA ALA A 260 27.82 -39.34 -22.55
C ALA A 260 28.97 -39.70 -23.49
N ALA A 261 30.20 -39.74 -22.96
CA ALA A 261 31.36 -40.27 -23.68
C ALA A 261 31.14 -41.73 -24.10
N GLY A 262 30.45 -42.53 -23.27
CA GLY A 262 30.23 -43.96 -23.50
C GLY A 262 28.88 -44.37 -24.09
N THR A 263 27.82 -43.56 -23.95
CA THR A 263 26.45 -44.01 -24.27
C THR A 263 25.59 -42.95 -24.97
N ALA A 264 24.68 -43.41 -25.85
CA ALA A 264 23.71 -42.55 -26.51
C ALA A 264 22.68 -41.93 -25.53
N HIS A 265 22.43 -42.60 -24.40
CA HIS A 265 21.55 -42.09 -23.35
C HIS A 265 22.21 -40.97 -22.55
N GLY A 266 23.51 -41.06 -22.23
CA GLY A 266 24.25 -39.95 -21.61
C GLY A 266 24.26 -38.70 -22.48
N ARG A 267 24.47 -38.83 -23.80
CA ARG A 267 24.42 -37.69 -24.74
C ARG A 267 23.06 -37.00 -24.77
N ARG A 268 21.97 -37.78 -24.68
CA ARG A 268 20.61 -37.24 -24.69
C ARG A 268 20.27 -36.53 -23.38
N PHE A 269 20.73 -37.09 -22.26
CA PHE A 269 20.55 -36.49 -20.94
C PHE A 269 21.33 -35.17 -20.80
N LEU A 270 22.55 -35.09 -21.33
CA LEU A 270 23.31 -33.82 -21.42
C LEU A 270 22.57 -32.73 -22.18
N LEU A 271 21.99 -33.07 -23.34
CA LEU A 271 21.18 -32.13 -24.12
C LEU A 271 19.94 -31.65 -23.36
N ASP A 272 19.35 -32.51 -22.53
CA ASP A 272 18.20 -32.13 -21.70
C ASP A 272 18.63 -31.25 -20.51
N ILE A 273 19.82 -31.46 -19.92
CA ILE A 273 20.43 -30.55 -18.93
C ILE A 273 20.72 -29.18 -19.56
N ASP A 274 21.38 -29.14 -20.73
CA ASP A 274 21.68 -27.87 -21.42
C ASP A 274 20.40 -27.10 -21.80
N ARG A 275 19.33 -27.81 -22.19
CA ARG A 275 18.03 -27.21 -22.45
C ARG A 275 17.36 -26.67 -21.19
N PHE A 276 17.53 -27.38 -20.07
CA PHE A 276 17.03 -26.93 -18.78
C PHE A 276 17.76 -25.67 -18.31
N ASP A 277 19.09 -25.63 -18.45
CA ASP A 277 19.90 -24.43 -18.13
C ASP A 277 19.49 -23.24 -19.00
N GLN A 278 19.32 -23.44 -20.31
CA GLN A 278 18.82 -22.38 -21.21
C GLN A 278 17.39 -21.94 -20.85
N ALA A 279 16.52 -22.85 -20.44
CA ALA A 279 15.17 -22.52 -19.99
C ALA A 279 15.18 -21.76 -18.65
N GLN A 280 16.12 -22.08 -17.76
CA GLN A 280 16.31 -21.35 -16.51
C GLN A 280 16.93 -19.98 -16.71
N GLU A 281 17.92 -19.82 -17.57
CA GLU A 281 18.48 -18.51 -17.92
C GLU A 281 17.39 -17.62 -18.54
N ARG A 282 16.54 -18.17 -19.40
CA ARG A 282 15.35 -17.47 -19.91
C ARG A 282 14.36 -17.12 -18.81
N SER A 283 14.09 -18.03 -17.87
CA SER A 283 13.20 -17.79 -16.74
C SER A 283 13.76 -16.74 -15.75
N ALA A 284 15.08 -16.74 -15.52
CA ALA A 284 15.76 -15.74 -14.71
C ALA A 284 15.77 -14.36 -15.39
N GLN A 285 15.98 -14.31 -16.72
CA GLN A 285 15.77 -13.10 -17.53
C GLN A 285 14.30 -12.63 -17.51
N GLU A 286 13.34 -13.56 -17.50
CA GLU A 286 11.91 -13.28 -17.33
C GLU A 286 11.55 -12.81 -15.90
N ALA A 287 12.28 -13.24 -14.88
CA ALA A 287 12.14 -12.78 -13.50
C ALA A 287 12.73 -11.38 -13.30
N ILE A 288 13.89 -11.09 -13.91
CA ILE A 288 14.49 -9.75 -14.00
C ILE A 288 13.56 -8.77 -14.72
N THR A 289 12.73 -9.25 -15.67
CA THR A 289 11.68 -8.43 -16.31
C THR A 289 10.38 -8.28 -15.50
N LYS A 290 10.23 -8.96 -14.35
CA LYS A 290 9.06 -8.83 -13.46
C LYS A 290 9.27 -7.90 -12.24
N GLU A 291 10.50 -7.50 -11.94
CA GLU A 291 10.75 -6.48 -10.92
C GLU A 291 10.43 -5.07 -11.46
N SER A 292 9.21 -4.62 -11.11
CA SER A 292 8.72 -3.26 -11.33
C SER A 292 9.56 -2.25 -10.56
N PRO A 293 10.25 -1.30 -11.21
CA PRO A 293 10.96 -0.25 -10.51
C PRO A 293 10.00 0.88 -10.14
N GLU A 294 10.02 1.26 -8.85
CA GLU A 294 9.40 2.49 -8.35
C GLU A 294 9.78 3.70 -9.22
N GLY A 295 8.80 4.53 -9.57
CA GLY A 295 9.01 5.81 -10.27
C GLY A 295 8.79 5.83 -11.78
N PHE A 296 8.14 4.82 -12.38
CA PHE A 296 7.70 4.85 -13.78
C PHE A 296 6.18 5.00 -13.91
N PRO A 297 5.65 5.74 -14.92
CA PRO A 297 4.21 5.91 -15.12
C PRO A 297 3.50 4.57 -15.33
N GLU A 298 2.31 4.39 -14.74
CA GLU A 298 1.50 3.15 -14.83
C GLU A 298 1.24 2.69 -16.27
N LYS A 299 1.15 3.63 -17.22
CA LYS A 299 0.96 3.33 -18.66
C LYS A 299 2.11 2.53 -19.28
N MET A 300 3.32 2.60 -18.72
CA MET A 300 4.50 1.86 -19.18
C MET A 300 4.68 0.50 -18.49
N GLN A 301 3.94 0.26 -17.40
CA GLN A 301 4.02 -1.00 -16.63
C GLN A 301 3.19 -2.12 -17.27
N ASN A 302 2.12 -1.76 -17.99
CA ASN A 302 1.22 -2.68 -18.69
C ASN A 302 1.46 -2.67 -20.20
N GLY A 303 2.70 -2.98 -20.59
CA GLY A 303 3.17 -2.94 -21.97
C GLY A 303 2.20 -3.54 -22.99
N ASN A 304 1.59 -2.65 -23.78
CA ASN A 304 1.11 -2.87 -25.14
C ASN A 304 0.66 -1.51 -25.72
N PHE A 305 1.63 -0.68 -26.10
CA PHE A 305 1.35 0.51 -26.91
C PHE A 305 2.17 0.39 -28.21
N THR A 306 1.46 0.50 -29.34
CA THR A 306 1.89 0.19 -30.74
C THR A 306 2.49 -1.18 -31.03
N GLY A 307 2.38 -2.12 -30.09
CA GLY A 307 2.78 -3.51 -30.30
C GLY A 307 4.24 -3.79 -29.98
N PHE A 308 4.96 -2.88 -29.31
CA PHE A 308 6.27 -3.16 -28.73
C PHE A 308 6.22 -3.18 -27.20
N LYS A 309 7.00 -4.07 -26.58
CA LYS A 309 7.20 -4.11 -25.12
C LYS A 309 8.56 -3.49 -24.79
N LEU A 310 8.58 -2.44 -23.98
CA LEU A 310 9.83 -1.86 -23.49
C LEU A 310 10.37 -2.64 -22.28
N VAL A 311 11.67 -2.90 -22.29
CA VAL A 311 12.41 -3.51 -21.19
C VAL A 311 13.57 -2.59 -20.84
N TYR A 312 13.81 -2.36 -19.55
CA TYR A 312 14.85 -1.45 -19.07
C TYR A 312 15.97 -2.24 -18.38
N SER A 313 17.19 -2.13 -18.89
CA SER A 313 18.37 -2.68 -18.24
C SER A 313 18.63 -2.01 -16.90
N GLU A 314 19.33 -2.69 -16.00
CA GLU A 314 19.73 -2.12 -14.72
C GLU A 314 20.60 -0.86 -14.87
N LYS A 315 21.50 -0.86 -15.87
CA LYS A 315 22.35 0.30 -16.17
C LYS A 315 21.52 1.49 -16.62
N PHE A 316 20.52 1.30 -17.48
CA PHE A 316 19.58 2.35 -17.88
C PHE A 316 18.84 2.93 -16.67
N ARG A 317 18.35 2.07 -15.76
CA ARG A 317 17.66 2.51 -14.53
C ARG A 317 18.58 3.33 -13.62
N LYS A 318 19.84 2.89 -13.45
CA LYS A 318 20.86 3.62 -12.69
C LYS A 318 21.19 4.96 -13.34
N ASP A 319 21.36 4.99 -14.66
CA ASP A 319 21.65 6.20 -15.43
C ASP A 319 20.51 7.22 -15.29
N LEU A 320 19.25 6.78 -15.39
CA LEU A 320 18.06 7.62 -15.22
C LEU A 320 17.96 8.20 -13.81
N LYS A 321 18.17 7.39 -12.77
CA LYS A 321 18.13 7.85 -11.36
C LYS A 321 19.19 8.92 -11.05
N LYS A 322 20.34 8.89 -11.73
CA LYS A 322 21.41 9.89 -11.59
C LYS A 322 21.08 11.24 -12.23
N ARG A 323 20.04 11.33 -13.08
CA ARG A 323 19.67 12.58 -13.76
C ARG A 323 18.80 13.46 -12.88
N ASP A 324 18.81 14.75 -13.17
CA ASP A 324 17.94 15.72 -12.52
C ASP A 324 16.46 15.38 -12.73
N PRO A 325 15.56 15.70 -11.78
CA PRO A 325 14.13 15.39 -11.93
C PRO A 325 13.50 15.89 -13.23
N LYS A 326 13.96 17.04 -13.73
CA LYS A 326 13.52 17.61 -15.01
C LYS A 326 13.93 16.75 -16.21
N ASP A 327 15.14 16.20 -16.19
CA ASP A 327 15.68 15.33 -17.23
C ASP A 327 15.06 13.93 -17.16
N GLN A 328 14.76 13.44 -15.96
CA GLN A 328 13.99 12.21 -15.77
C GLN A 328 12.59 12.34 -16.40
N GLU A 329 11.89 13.44 -16.13
CA GLU A 329 10.55 13.68 -16.65
C GLU A 329 10.54 13.85 -18.18
N ARG A 330 11.52 14.57 -18.73
CA ARG A 330 11.68 14.70 -20.18
C ARG A 330 11.96 13.35 -20.84
N THR A 331 12.79 12.52 -20.22
CA THR A 331 13.09 11.16 -20.71
C THR A 331 11.85 10.28 -20.69
N ARG A 332 11.02 10.36 -19.64
CA ARG A 332 9.73 9.65 -19.58
C ARG A 332 8.82 10.05 -20.73
N LYS A 333 8.63 11.35 -20.99
CA LYS A 333 7.82 11.85 -22.12
C LYS A 333 8.35 11.41 -23.48
N ALA A 334 9.67 11.39 -23.65
CA ALA A 334 10.28 10.90 -24.88
C ALA A 334 10.01 9.40 -25.08
N LEU A 335 10.07 8.60 -24.01
CA LEU A 335 9.74 7.18 -24.06
C LEU A 335 8.24 6.94 -24.29
N GLU A 336 7.36 7.81 -23.79
CA GLU A 336 5.91 7.76 -24.10
C GLU A 336 5.67 7.97 -25.59
N LEU A 337 6.27 9.03 -26.16
CA LEU A 337 6.24 9.28 -27.59
C LEU A 337 6.87 8.14 -28.41
N PHE A 338 7.91 7.50 -27.88
CA PHE A 338 8.59 6.37 -28.51
C PHE A 338 7.68 5.15 -28.59
N CYS A 339 6.88 4.91 -27.54
CA CYS A 339 5.81 3.92 -27.56
C CYS A 339 4.67 4.28 -28.51
N GLU A 340 4.29 5.55 -28.61
CA GLU A 340 3.14 5.99 -29.40
C GLU A 340 3.41 6.09 -30.91
N GLN A 341 4.60 6.53 -31.29
CA GLN A 341 4.97 6.82 -32.68
C GLN A 341 5.98 5.81 -33.24
N GLY A 342 6.54 4.97 -32.37
CA GLY A 342 7.50 3.95 -32.72
C GLY A 342 8.96 4.44 -32.75
N PRO A 343 9.91 3.49 -32.81
CA PRO A 343 11.34 3.74 -32.62
C PRO A 343 12.00 4.61 -33.70
N TYR A 344 11.39 4.71 -34.87
CA TYR A 344 11.93 5.41 -36.05
C TYR A 344 11.23 6.73 -36.33
N HIS A 345 10.46 7.26 -35.38
CA HIS A 345 9.85 8.58 -35.53
C HIS A 345 10.94 9.67 -35.63
N ASN A 346 10.75 10.65 -36.53
CA ASN A 346 11.77 11.65 -36.89
C ASN A 346 12.32 12.46 -35.71
N SER A 347 11.52 12.68 -34.66
CA SER A 347 11.96 13.40 -33.45
C SER A 347 13.10 12.72 -32.71
N PHE A 348 13.26 11.39 -32.87
CA PHE A 348 14.27 10.61 -32.17
C PHE A 348 15.63 10.62 -32.87
N GLY A 349 15.71 10.99 -34.16
CA GLY A 349 16.99 10.95 -34.90
C GLY A 349 17.71 9.60 -34.78
N THR A 350 16.93 8.51 -34.76
CA THR A 350 17.42 7.16 -34.49
C THR A 350 18.43 6.74 -35.56
N HIS A 351 19.61 6.30 -35.13
CA HIS A 351 20.64 5.75 -36.00
C HIS A 351 21.25 4.48 -35.39
N SER A 352 21.72 3.58 -36.24
CA SER A 352 22.44 2.39 -35.80
C SER A 352 23.83 2.77 -35.30
N VAL A 353 24.27 2.09 -34.25
CA VAL A 353 25.58 2.28 -33.63
C VAL A 353 26.43 1.04 -33.88
N ALA A 354 27.67 1.22 -34.33
CA ALA A 354 28.62 0.13 -34.50
C ALA A 354 29.05 -0.42 -33.13
N ASP A 355 29.35 -1.72 -33.07
CA ASP A 355 29.49 -2.54 -31.86
C ASP A 355 30.51 -2.04 -30.81
N ASP A 356 31.32 -1.03 -31.15
CA ASP A 356 32.44 -0.55 -30.33
C ASP A 356 32.40 0.92 -29.93
N THR A 357 31.37 1.69 -30.26
CA THR A 357 31.39 3.13 -29.93
C THR A 357 30.90 3.46 -28.52
N ILE A 358 29.92 2.73 -27.99
CA ILE A 358 29.31 3.01 -26.67
C ILE A 358 29.49 1.83 -25.71
N GLN A 359 30.00 2.10 -24.51
CA GLN A 359 30.23 1.10 -23.48
C GLN A 359 28.93 0.41 -23.03
N SER A 360 28.96 -0.92 -22.97
CA SER A 360 27.83 -1.74 -22.52
C SER A 360 26.56 -1.65 -23.39
N LEU A 361 26.68 -1.21 -24.65
CA LEU A 361 25.65 -1.38 -25.66
C LEU A 361 25.89 -2.71 -26.39
N PRO A 362 24.90 -3.61 -26.53
CA PRO A 362 25.06 -4.83 -27.32
C PRO A 362 25.25 -4.55 -28.81
N GLU A 363 25.70 -5.55 -29.55
CA GLU A 363 25.83 -5.45 -31.01
C GLU A 363 24.50 -5.11 -31.69
N LYS A 364 24.55 -4.40 -32.82
CA LYS A 364 23.38 -3.99 -33.62
C LYS A 364 22.36 -3.15 -32.84
N SER A 365 22.85 -2.35 -31.90
CA SER A 365 22.02 -1.41 -31.14
C SER A 365 21.79 -0.11 -31.91
N PHE A 366 20.77 0.63 -31.50
CA PHE A 366 20.40 1.93 -32.00
C PHE A 366 20.53 2.97 -30.90
N VAL A 367 20.76 4.22 -31.28
CA VAL A 367 20.70 5.36 -30.36
C VAL A 367 19.63 6.33 -30.83
N SER A 368 18.81 6.76 -29.88
CA SER A 368 17.72 7.70 -30.07
C SER A 368 17.83 8.89 -29.12
N ARG A 369 17.24 10.01 -29.53
CA ARG A 369 17.20 11.26 -28.79
C ARG A 369 16.09 11.26 -27.75
N ALA A 370 16.42 11.46 -26.47
CA ALA A 370 15.43 11.76 -25.43
C ALA A 370 15.13 13.26 -25.34
N THR A 371 16.18 14.08 -25.40
CA THR A 371 16.13 15.55 -25.43
C THR A 371 17.26 16.05 -26.33
N ASP A 372 17.39 17.36 -26.55
CA ASP A 372 18.51 17.88 -27.36
C ASP A 372 19.88 17.39 -26.86
N GLU A 373 20.05 17.24 -25.55
CA GLU A 373 21.29 16.81 -24.90
C GLU A 373 21.32 15.31 -24.57
N LEU A 374 20.16 14.69 -24.29
CA LEU A 374 20.10 13.30 -23.83
C LEU A 374 19.85 12.31 -24.96
N ARG A 375 20.53 11.17 -24.87
CA ARG A 375 20.45 10.05 -25.78
C ARG A 375 20.21 8.78 -24.98
N PHE A 376 19.45 7.85 -25.56
CA PHE A 376 19.28 6.51 -25.01
C PHE A 376 19.60 5.46 -26.07
N GLY A 377 20.33 4.43 -25.66
CA GLY A 377 20.67 3.31 -26.52
C GLY A 377 19.73 2.13 -26.30
N TRP A 378 19.30 1.48 -27.37
CA TRP A 378 18.33 0.40 -27.34
C TRP A 378 18.56 -0.64 -28.43
N ARG A 379 17.98 -1.82 -28.27
CA ARG A 379 17.98 -2.88 -29.28
C ARG A 379 16.59 -3.50 -29.39
N SER A 380 16.19 -3.85 -30.60
CA SER A 380 15.02 -4.72 -30.80
C SER A 380 15.45 -6.18 -30.66
N GLU A 381 14.75 -6.91 -29.81
CA GLU A 381 14.81 -8.36 -29.71
C GLU A 381 13.64 -9.00 -30.47
N GLU A 382 13.65 -10.33 -30.56
CA GLU A 382 12.56 -11.12 -31.13
C GLU A 382 11.24 -10.83 -30.37
N ASN A 383 10.09 -10.99 -31.03
CA ASN A 383 8.76 -10.73 -30.47
C ASN A 383 8.43 -9.26 -30.11
N LYS A 384 9.00 -8.29 -30.85
CA LYS A 384 8.70 -6.85 -30.69
C LYS A 384 9.07 -6.33 -29.29
N ILE A 385 10.12 -6.87 -28.69
CA ILE A 385 10.64 -6.36 -27.43
C ILE A 385 11.74 -5.35 -27.74
N ILE A 386 11.68 -4.17 -27.13
CA ILE A 386 12.73 -3.17 -27.22
C ILE A 386 13.41 -3.04 -25.86
N CYS A 387 14.68 -3.41 -25.80
CA CYS A 387 15.51 -3.32 -24.60
C CYS A 387 16.29 -2.00 -24.59
N LEU A 388 16.12 -1.20 -23.54
CA LEU A 388 16.82 0.06 -23.29
C LEU A 388 18.02 -0.18 -22.39
N TYR A 389 19.22 0.15 -22.85
CA TYR A 389 20.47 -0.24 -22.18
C TYR A 389 21.17 0.88 -21.41
N ARG A 390 21.22 2.11 -21.94
CA ARG A 390 21.96 3.24 -21.35
C ARG A 390 21.24 4.57 -21.60
N LEU A 391 21.43 5.52 -20.68
CA LEU A 391 20.98 6.91 -20.83
C LEU A 391 22.17 7.86 -20.59
N PHE A 392 22.53 8.64 -21.59
CA PHE A 392 23.74 9.46 -21.56
C PHE A 392 23.53 10.82 -22.21
N ARG A 393 24.38 11.80 -21.87
CA ARG A 393 24.43 13.06 -22.64
C ARG A 393 25.40 12.90 -23.81
N GLU A 394 25.05 13.52 -24.93
CA GLU A 394 25.94 13.59 -26.08
C GLU A 394 27.28 14.24 -25.67
N GLY A 395 28.39 13.56 -25.93
CA GLY A 395 29.73 14.01 -25.53
C GLY A 395 30.22 13.58 -24.14
N GLU A 396 29.42 12.84 -23.35
CA GLU A 396 29.91 12.23 -22.09
C GLU A 396 30.92 11.12 -22.36
N LYS A 397 32.22 11.46 -22.34
CA LYS A 397 33.34 10.56 -22.68
C LYS A 397 33.34 9.23 -21.94
N GLU A 398 32.79 9.18 -20.72
CA GLU A 398 32.68 7.96 -19.90
C GLU A 398 31.79 6.88 -20.53
N PHE A 399 30.89 7.25 -21.43
CA PHE A 399 30.00 6.32 -22.13
C PHE A 399 30.58 5.83 -23.45
N TYR A 400 31.62 6.48 -23.97
CA TYR A 400 32.29 6.03 -25.18
C TYR A 400 33.42 5.09 -24.80
N LYS A 401 33.64 4.04 -25.60
CA LYS A 401 34.90 3.29 -25.47
C LYS A 401 36.00 4.26 -25.90
N SER A 402 36.99 4.49 -25.04
CA SER A 402 38.13 5.32 -25.39
C SER A 402 38.81 4.73 -26.62
N GLU A 403 38.78 5.44 -27.74
CA GLU A 403 39.72 5.20 -28.82
C GLU A 403 41.13 5.49 -28.27
N PHE A 404 42.07 4.61 -28.60
CA PHE A 404 43.50 4.78 -28.37
C PHE A 404 44.02 6.07 -29.03
#